data_AF-A0A256B7Z1-F1
#
_entry.id   AF-A0A256B7Z1-F1
#
_cell.length_a   1.000
_cell.length_b   1.000
_cell.length_c   1.000
_cell.angle_alpha   90.00
_cell.angle_beta   90.00
_cell.angle_gamma   90.00
#
_symmetry.space_group_name_H-M   'P 1'
#
loop_
_entity.id
_entity.type
_entity.pdbx_description
1 polymer ?
#
loop_
_entity_poly.entity_id
_entity_poly.type
_entity_poly.pdbx_seq_one_letter_code
_entity_poly.pdbx_strand_id
1 'polypeptide(L)'
;MTLSVRFTVRMTEDEKALLEEKASKLNVNSSEFVRCATFNYDPPSPQIQVASVDWKIYHLLGQVKFELNKIGTNVNQLAHDANLSVMMGSPMQSQLEELNEFSGCLHQLIGLMSEMRSQITDSTGVKPK
;
A
#
# COMPACT_ATOMS: atom_id res chain seq x y z
N MET A 1 29.19 18.38 1.48
CA MET A 1 29.81 19.70 1.73
C MET A 1 29.84 19.93 3.23
N THR A 2 31.00 20.21 3.81
CA THR A 2 31.12 20.64 5.20
C THR A 2 30.91 22.15 5.27
N LEU A 3 29.84 22.59 5.94
CA LEU A 3 29.52 24.01 6.12
C LEU A 3 30.28 24.54 7.34
N SER A 4 31.18 25.53 7.16
CA SER A 4 32.03 26.08 8.23
C SER A 4 31.86 27.58 8.50
N VAL A 5 31.17 28.30 7.61
CA VAL A 5 30.97 29.77 7.72
C VAL A 5 29.64 30.06 8.39
N ARG A 6 29.63 30.98 9.36
CA ARG A 6 28.42 31.42 10.08
C ARG A 6 27.96 32.80 9.60
N PHE A 7 26.65 32.96 9.46
CA PHE A 7 25.98 34.20 9.12
C PHE A 7 24.88 34.47 10.16
N THR A 8 24.78 35.70 10.65
CA THR A 8 23.82 36.08 11.69
C THR A 8 22.88 37.16 11.16
N VAL A 9 21.57 36.94 11.29
CA VAL A 9 20.52 37.88 10.93
C VAL A 9 19.77 38.31 12.19
N ARG A 10 19.46 39.61 12.29
CA ARG A 10 18.53 40.11 13.31
C ARG A 10 17.12 40.09 12.73
N MET A 11 16.18 39.56 13.50
CA MET A 11 14.77 39.45 13.14
C MET A 11 13.92 39.67 14.39
N THR A 12 12.67 40.05 14.20
CA THR A 12 11.67 40.09 15.28
C THR A 12 11.21 38.68 15.63
N GLU A 13 10.52 38.51 16.77
CA GLU A 13 10.00 37.19 17.16
C GLU A 13 8.94 36.69 16.17
N ASP A 14 8.11 37.60 15.62
CA ASP A 14 7.10 37.27 14.62
C ASP A 14 7.73 36.77 13.30
N GLU A 15 8.83 37.41 12.87
CA GLU A 15 9.58 37.00 11.68
C GLU A 15 10.24 35.62 11.87
N LYS A 16 10.74 35.35 13.08
CA LYS A 16 11.31 34.05 13.43
C LYS A 16 10.26 32.95 13.45
N ALA A 17 9.08 33.20 14.01
CA ALA A 17 7.97 32.26 14.01
C ALA A 17 7.49 31.95 12.57
N LEU A 18 7.38 32.98 11.73
CA LEU A 18 7.03 32.83 10.31
C LEU A 18 8.07 31.99 9.55
N LEU A 19 9.36 32.17 9.87
CA LEU A 19 10.44 31.38 9.29
C LEU A 19 10.32 29.90 9.67
N GLU A 20 10.11 29.61 10.96
CA GLU A 20 9.93 28.24 11.45
C GLU A 20 8.70 27.56 10.84
N GLU A 21 7.59 28.29 10.68
CA GLU A 21 6.39 27.78 10.02
C GLU A 21 6.65 27.41 8.55
N LYS A 22 7.32 28.30 7.80
CA LYS A 22 7.66 28.06 6.39
C LYS A 22 8.62 26.90 6.21
N ALA A 23 9.62 26.78 7.10
CA ALA A 23 10.56 25.67 7.11
C ALA A 23 9.84 24.34 7.43
N SER A 24 8.93 24.35 8.40
CA SER A 24 8.14 23.18 8.80
C SER A 24 7.23 22.68 7.67
N LYS A 25 6.59 23.58 6.91
CA LYS A 25 5.76 23.21 5.75
C LYS A 25 6.54 22.42 4.69
N LEU A 26 7.83 22.68 4.57
CA LEU A 26 8.72 22.00 3.62
C LEU A 26 9.51 20.85 4.26
N ASN A 27 9.27 20.55 5.55
CA ASN A 27 9.98 19.55 6.33
C ASN A 27 11.51 19.73 6.32
N VAL A 28 11.96 20.98 6.36
CA VAL A 28 13.38 21.36 6.40
C VAL A 28 13.68 22.19 7.65
N ASN A 29 14.94 22.25 8.06
CA ASN A 29 15.35 23.15 9.14
C ASN A 29 15.36 24.61 8.66
N SER A 30 15.23 25.57 9.58
CA SER A 30 15.18 26.99 9.25
C SER A 30 16.44 27.50 8.52
N SER A 31 17.62 26.93 8.81
CA SER A 31 18.87 27.31 8.12
C SER A 31 18.91 26.83 6.67
N GLU A 32 18.37 25.64 6.41
CA GLU A 32 18.25 25.04 5.09
C GLU A 32 17.24 25.83 4.25
N PHE A 33 16.10 26.18 4.85
CA PHE A 33 15.10 27.04 4.21
C PHE A 33 15.71 28.38 3.77
N VAL A 34 16.42 29.07 4.67
CA VAL A 34 17.09 30.34 4.35
C VAL A 34 18.12 30.14 3.25
N ARG A 35 18.89 29.04 3.27
CA ARG A 35 19.91 28.78 2.25
C ARG A 35 19.29 28.55 0.87
N CYS A 36 18.23 27.74 0.78
CA CYS A 36 17.50 27.52 -0.46
C CYS A 36 16.91 28.83 -1.00
N ALA A 37 16.27 29.62 -0.15
CA ALA A 37 15.68 30.90 -0.54
C ALA A 37 16.72 31.93 -0.98
N THR A 38 17.89 31.98 -0.33
CA THR A 38 18.93 32.99 -0.60
C THR A 38 19.72 32.70 -1.86
N PHE A 39 20.07 31.42 -2.09
CA PHE A 39 20.92 31.01 -3.22
C PHE A 39 20.14 30.39 -4.37
N ASN A 40 18.80 30.41 -4.30
CA ASN A 40 17.91 29.83 -5.30
C ASN A 40 18.21 28.35 -5.57
N TYR A 41 18.52 27.60 -4.51
CA TYR A 41 18.63 26.14 -4.61
C TYR A 41 17.24 25.53 -4.62
N ASP A 42 17.10 24.44 -5.37
CA ASP A 42 15.90 23.63 -5.28
C ASP A 42 15.69 23.19 -3.82
N PRO A 43 14.51 23.42 -3.24
CA PRO A 43 14.21 22.92 -1.91
C PRO A 43 14.34 21.40 -1.94
N PRO A 44 14.84 20.77 -0.84
CA PRO A 44 14.77 19.33 -0.72
C PRO A 44 13.36 18.88 -1.04
N SER A 45 13.22 17.93 -1.98
CA SER A 45 11.90 17.34 -2.24
C SER A 45 11.29 16.99 -0.90
N PRO A 46 10.02 17.38 -0.62
CA PRO A 46 9.37 16.94 0.60
C PRO A 46 9.58 15.44 0.64
N GLN A 47 10.26 14.96 1.71
CA GLN A 47 10.45 13.54 1.91
C GLN A 47 9.04 12.98 1.79
N ILE A 48 8.81 12.19 0.73
CA ILE A 48 7.55 11.51 0.52
C ILE A 48 7.29 10.85 1.86
N GLN A 49 6.26 11.32 2.57
CA GLN A 49 5.87 10.69 3.82
C GLN A 49 5.47 9.29 3.38
N VAL A 50 6.41 8.36 3.49
CA VAL A 50 6.15 6.96 3.25
C VAL A 50 5.12 6.64 4.31
N ALA A 51 3.86 6.51 3.89
CA ALA A 51 2.76 6.23 4.78
C ALA A 51 3.20 5.09 5.69
N SER A 52 3.04 5.28 6.99
CA SER A 52 3.31 4.26 8.01
C SER A 52 2.59 2.98 7.55
N VAL A 53 3.34 2.01 7.02
CA VAL A 53 2.78 0.76 6.55
C VAL A 53 2.39 -0.03 7.79
N ASP A 54 1.09 -0.26 7.96
CA ASP A 54 0.63 -1.23 8.94
C ASP A 54 1.06 -2.62 8.48
N TRP A 55 2.09 -3.15 9.15
CA TRP A 55 2.67 -4.45 8.85
C TRP A 55 1.69 -5.60 9.00
N LYS A 56 0.67 -5.48 9.86
CA LYS A 56 -0.39 -6.50 9.98
C LYS A 56 -1.24 -6.51 8.74
N ILE A 57 -1.65 -5.33 8.26
CA ILE A 57 -2.43 -5.19 7.01
C ILE A 57 -1.61 -5.71 5.83
N TYR A 58 -0.33 -5.33 5.73
CA TYR A 58 0.56 -5.80 4.68
C TYR A 58 0.69 -7.34 4.65
N HIS A 59 0.88 -7.96 5.83
CA HIS A 59 0.99 -9.41 5.93
C HIS A 59 -0.31 -10.11 5.52
N LEU A 60 -1.45 -9.56 5.95
CA LEU A 60 -2.77 -10.10 5.63
C LEU A 60 -3.07 -10.01 4.11
N LEU A 61 -2.71 -8.89 3.47
CA LEU A 61 -2.73 -8.74 2.01
C LEU A 61 -1.84 -9.78 1.31
N GLY A 62 -0.66 -10.07 1.86
CA GLY A 62 0.23 -11.13 1.37
C GLY A 62 -0.42 -12.51 1.42
N GLN A 63 -1.11 -12.84 2.51
CA GLN A 63 -1.84 -14.11 2.66
C GLN A 63 -2.99 -14.21 1.66
N VAL A 64 -3.76 -13.13 1.47
CA VAL A 64 -4.86 -13.10 0.49
C VAL A 64 -4.33 -13.30 -0.93
N LYS A 65 -3.23 -12.63 -1.29
CA LYS A 65 -2.58 -12.83 -2.59
C LYS A 65 -2.16 -14.29 -2.79
N PHE A 66 -1.60 -14.92 -1.75
CA PHE A 66 -1.16 -16.31 -1.81
C PHE A 66 -2.32 -17.28 -2.03
N GLU A 67 -3.42 -17.12 -1.29
CA GLU A 67 -4.61 -17.98 -1.45
C GLU A 67 -5.29 -17.76 -2.81
N LEU A 68 -5.35 -16.52 -3.31
CA LEU A 68 -5.84 -16.24 -4.67
C LEU A 68 -4.98 -16.91 -5.76
N ASN A 69 -3.66 -16.96 -5.59
CA ASN A 69 -2.77 -17.63 -6.53
C ASN A 69 -2.98 -19.15 -6.55
N LYS A 70 -3.18 -19.77 -5.38
CA LYS A 70 -3.55 -21.21 -5.33
C LYS A 70 -4.85 -21.47 -6.06
N ILE A 71 -5.84 -20.61 -5.84
CA ILE A 71 -7.13 -20.67 -6.52
C ILE A 71 -6.94 -20.60 -8.03
N GLY A 72 -6.24 -19.58 -8.54
CA GLY A 72 -5.97 -19.46 -9.97
C GLY A 72 -5.27 -20.70 -10.55
N THR A 73 -4.33 -21.28 -9.80
CA THR A 73 -3.60 -22.50 -10.21
C THR A 73 -4.54 -23.70 -10.34
N ASN A 74 -5.39 -23.93 -9.34
CA ASN A 74 -6.33 -25.05 -9.35
C ASN A 74 -7.39 -24.91 -10.45
N VAL A 75 -7.92 -23.71 -10.70
CA VAL A 75 -8.84 -23.46 -11.84
C VAL A 75 -8.16 -23.78 -13.16
N ASN A 76 -6.91 -23.37 -13.33
CA ASN A 76 -6.17 -23.60 -14.55
C ASN A 76 -5.91 -25.10 -14.78
N GLN A 77 -5.65 -25.85 -13.70
CA GLN A 77 -5.51 -27.30 -13.74
C GLN A 77 -6.82 -28.00 -14.11
N LEU A 78 -7.93 -27.63 -13.47
CA LEU A 78 -9.27 -28.15 -13.80
C LEU A 78 -9.66 -27.87 -15.24
N ALA A 79 -9.40 -26.67 -15.74
CA ALA A 79 -9.66 -26.30 -17.13
C ALA A 79 -8.82 -27.14 -18.11
N HIS A 80 -7.54 -27.36 -17.79
CA HIS A 80 -6.66 -28.21 -18.57
C HIS A 80 -7.15 -29.67 -18.61
N ASP A 81 -7.55 -30.21 -17.46
CA ASP A 81 -7.96 -31.61 -17.33
C ASP A 81 -9.35 -31.85 -17.94
N ALA A 82 -10.24 -30.85 -17.89
CA ALA A 82 -11.49 -30.84 -18.62
C ALA A 82 -11.26 -30.86 -20.14
N ASN A 83 -10.36 -30.01 -20.65
CA ASN A 83 -10.02 -29.97 -22.08
C ASN A 83 -9.43 -31.31 -22.56
N LEU A 84 -8.55 -31.92 -21.77
CA LEU A 84 -8.02 -33.26 -22.04
C LEU A 84 -9.11 -34.32 -22.03
N SER A 85 -10.02 -34.28 -21.06
CA SER A 85 -11.10 -35.27 -20.95
C SER A 85 -12.08 -35.19 -22.12
N VAL A 86 -12.40 -33.98 -22.58
CA VAL A 86 -13.20 -33.75 -23.80
C VAL A 86 -12.48 -34.29 -25.03
N MET A 87 -11.18 -34.02 -25.18
CA MET A 87 -10.37 -34.51 -26.29
C MET A 87 -10.29 -36.06 -26.32
N MET A 88 -10.26 -36.69 -25.14
CA MET A 88 -10.18 -38.14 -24.98
C MET A 88 -11.56 -38.84 -24.92
N GLY A 89 -12.67 -38.10 -25.00
CA GLY A 89 -14.03 -38.66 -24.91
C GLY A 89 -14.40 -39.30 -23.57
N SER A 90 -13.75 -38.87 -22.48
CA SER A 90 -13.91 -39.45 -21.13
C SER A 90 -14.95 -38.69 -20.28
N PRO A 91 -15.62 -39.34 -19.31
CA PRO A 91 -16.62 -38.68 -18.46
C PRO A 91 -15.98 -37.67 -17.49
N MET A 92 -16.58 -36.48 -17.34
CA MET A 92 -16.07 -35.37 -16.52
C MET A 92 -16.55 -35.35 -15.05
N GLN A 93 -16.96 -36.50 -14.49
CA GLN A 93 -17.61 -36.53 -13.17
C GLN A 93 -16.70 -36.05 -12.02
N SER A 94 -15.40 -36.38 -12.04
CA SER A 94 -14.48 -36.00 -10.96
C SER A 94 -14.13 -34.51 -10.97
N GLN A 95 -14.01 -33.91 -12.17
CA GLN A 95 -13.74 -32.48 -12.32
C GLN A 95 -14.91 -31.62 -11.80
N LEU A 96 -16.14 -32.15 -11.83
CA LEU A 96 -17.33 -31.46 -11.32
C LEU A 96 -17.38 -31.47 -9.78
N GLU A 97 -16.91 -32.55 -9.13
CA GLU A 97 -16.79 -32.61 -7.66
C GLU A 97 -15.69 -31.66 -7.15
N GLU A 98 -14.54 -31.64 -7.81
CA GLU A 98 -13.45 -30.71 -7.48
C GLU A 98 -13.87 -29.23 -7.66
N LEU A 99 -14.67 -28.93 -8.69
CA LEU A 99 -15.23 -27.59 -8.90
C LEU A 99 -16.18 -27.14 -7.77
N ASN A 100 -16.94 -28.08 -7.19
CA ASN A 100 -17.84 -27.79 -6.07
C ASN A 100 -17.07 -27.50 -4.77
N GLU A 101 -16.04 -28.28 -4.46
CA GLU A 101 -15.15 -27.98 -3.33
C GLU A 101 -14.47 -26.62 -3.50
N PHE A 102 -14.07 -26.32 -4.73
CA PHE A 102 -13.45 -25.06 -5.09
C PHE A 102 -14.37 -23.85 -4.89
N SER A 103 -15.65 -23.99 -5.28
CA SER A 103 -16.70 -23.00 -5.02
C SER A 103 -16.87 -22.72 -3.52
N GLY A 104 -16.74 -23.75 -2.67
CA GLY A 104 -16.76 -23.60 -1.21
C GLY A 104 -15.59 -22.76 -0.69
N CYS A 105 -14.38 -22.98 -1.22
CA CYS A 105 -13.19 -22.21 -0.86
C CYS A 105 -13.31 -20.73 -1.27
N LEU A 106 -13.87 -20.44 -2.45
CA LEU A 106 -14.14 -19.07 -2.90
C LEU A 106 -15.09 -18.32 -1.96
N HIS A 107 -16.16 -18.98 -1.47
CA HIS A 107 -17.08 -18.35 -0.52
C HIS A 107 -16.41 -17.99 0.80
N GLN A 108 -15.52 -18.84 1.32
CA GLN A 108 -14.75 -18.55 2.53
C GLN A 108 -13.83 -17.33 2.35
N LEU A 109 -13.20 -17.22 1.18
CA LEU A 109 -12.29 -16.12 0.87
C LEU A 109 -13.04 -14.77 0.73
N ILE A 110 -14.24 -14.79 0.13
CA ILE A 110 -15.14 -13.62 0.10
C ILE A 110 -15.50 -13.16 1.52
N GLY A 111 -15.71 -14.11 2.44
CA GLY A 111 -15.92 -13.85 3.86
C GLY A 111 -14.73 -13.12 4.50
N LEU A 112 -13.51 -13.67 4.34
CA LEU A 112 -12.28 -13.08 4.86
C LEU A 112 -12.00 -11.68 4.29
N MET A 113 -12.27 -11.45 3.00
CA MET A 113 -12.13 -10.12 2.39
C MET A 113 -13.14 -9.11 2.95
N SER A 114 -14.36 -9.56 3.25
CA SER A 114 -15.39 -8.71 3.85
C SER A 114 -15.03 -8.31 5.29
N GLU A 115 -14.48 -9.25 6.06
CA GLU A 115 -13.94 -9.03 7.41
C GLU A 115 -12.79 -8.01 7.40
N MET A 116 -11.80 -8.21 6.53
CA MET A 116 -10.70 -7.26 6.32
C MET A 116 -11.20 -5.86 5.98
N ARG A 117 -12.18 -5.77 5.06
CA ARG A 117 -12.76 -4.49 4.69
C ARG A 117 -13.37 -3.81 5.91
N SER A 118 -14.11 -4.53 6.75
CA SER A 118 -14.65 -3.97 8.01
C SER A 118 -13.53 -3.43 8.90
N GLN A 119 -12.48 -4.22 9.14
CA GLN A 119 -11.36 -3.81 10.00
C GLN A 119 -10.62 -2.58 9.45
N ILE A 120 -10.45 -2.46 8.13
CA ILE A 120 -9.87 -1.28 7.49
C ILE A 120 -10.79 -0.06 7.63
N THR A 121 -12.10 -0.25 7.46
CA THR A 121 -13.12 0.80 7.59
C THR A 121 -13.14 1.36 9.02
N ASP A 122 -13.10 0.48 10.02
CA ASP A 122 -13.10 0.82 11.44
C ASP A 122 -11.79 1.51 11.88
N SER A 123 -10.65 1.11 11.31
CA SER A 123 -9.34 1.70 11.62
C SER A 123 -9.05 3.01 10.88
N THR A 124 -9.68 3.26 9.73
CA THR A 124 -9.49 4.49 8.93
C THR A 124 -10.58 5.55 9.16
N GLY A 125 -11.68 5.22 9.85
CA GLY A 125 -12.79 6.14 10.10
C GLY A 125 -13.60 6.52 8.84
N VAL A 126 -13.33 5.88 7.70
CA VAL A 126 -13.99 6.15 6.43
C VAL A 126 -15.23 5.28 6.32
N LYS A 127 -16.43 5.85 6.47
CA LYS A 127 -17.68 5.11 6.24
C LYS A 127 -17.79 4.65 4.78
N PRO A 128 -18.21 3.41 4.50
CA PRO A 128 -18.47 2.96 3.15
C PRO A 128 -19.71 3.71 2.61
N LYS A 129 -19.64 4.16 1.35
CA LYS A 129 -20.79 4.70 0.63
C LYS A 129 -21.80 3.60 0.29
#